data_AF-A0A9P9X100-F1
#
_entry.id   AF-A0A9P9X100-F1
#
_cell.length_a   1.000
_cell.length_b   1.000
_cell.length_c   1.000
_cell.angle_alpha   90.00
_cell.angle_beta   90.00
_cell.angle_gamma   90.00
#
_symmetry.space_group_name_H-M   'P 1'
#
loop_
_entity.id
_entity.type
_entity.pdbx_description
1 polymer ?
#
loop_
_entity_poly.entity_id
_entity_poly.type
_entity_poly.pdbx_seq_one_letter_code
_entity_poly.pdbx_strand_id
1 'polypeptide(L)'
;MGSCLSKSQPRRDHELDFGPVPVGDASCPARDTRGGSQAPLFFPPDEALPEYPDPGRSKAGIIRLAQEANMKNAFRPLQEKGYQVYMDENSRQNAEARRCIKFLGAFLRLLAEAYECDMSFFFTTYSNSDSVHVSEAKLKITQALEQLFKTPSWDHAVAIVKDSQTLQDMGFLVWMRKLVDDEESKKSAMDRMSDDEMHNQLLKHVREEKIRFWEGWRARDLTLRKLVAVYDTATEEARAQPKLRNSIRFTIERSIALQSRLSNDEASHPTNIILLTASPLELKEVELIKKRLKDVKGGGSEFSIQVVLFDGNLSPDVARYHRQLDEQQSGDRDIYSTISFDEARLLREGLSSLALNMILNGHSREVARKKLSADQKYGIYGGAPFKLPAVAELQQALGLETSRPDEQTPVVGDVQAPVADLKEAGDGKV
;
A
#
# COMPACT_ATOMS: atom_id res chain seq x y z
N MET A 1 46.90 42.61 -20.66
CA MET A 1 46.70 41.46 -19.74
C MET A 1 45.36 41.65 -19.06
N GLY A 2 44.44 40.70 -19.20
CA GLY A 2 43.08 40.79 -18.65
C GLY A 2 42.16 39.77 -19.32
N SER A 3 42.29 38.51 -18.88
CA SER A 3 41.52 37.36 -19.35
C SER A 3 40.08 37.43 -18.84
N CYS A 4 39.10 37.43 -19.76
CA CYS A 4 37.69 37.24 -19.44
C CYS A 4 37.34 35.75 -19.57
N LEU A 5 37.43 35.03 -18.45
CA LEU A 5 36.89 33.68 -18.32
C LEU A 5 35.37 33.78 -18.14
N SER A 6 34.61 33.44 -19.18
CA SER A 6 33.19 33.18 -19.08
C SER A 6 32.97 31.90 -18.26
N LYS A 7 32.28 32.04 -17.13
CA LYS A 7 31.86 30.91 -16.31
C LYS A 7 30.84 30.07 -17.07
N SER A 8 31.13 28.79 -17.23
CA SER A 8 30.20 27.76 -17.69
C SER A 8 29.00 27.68 -16.74
N GLN A 9 27.79 27.82 -17.30
CA GLN A 9 26.55 27.55 -16.59
C GLN A 9 26.46 26.06 -16.22
N PRO A 10 25.96 25.70 -15.03
CA PRO A 10 25.71 24.31 -14.69
C PRO A 10 24.56 23.76 -15.55
N ARG A 11 24.76 22.56 -16.10
CA ARG A 11 23.72 21.77 -16.78
C ARG A 11 22.54 21.59 -15.82
N ARG A 12 21.34 21.98 -16.25
CA ARG A 12 20.08 21.60 -15.60
C ARG A 12 19.90 20.11 -15.81
N ASP A 13 20.08 19.32 -14.76
CA ASP A 13 19.65 17.94 -14.72
C ASP A 13 18.12 17.89 -14.92
N HIS A 14 17.65 16.88 -15.65
CA HIS A 14 16.24 16.65 -15.96
C HIS A 14 15.37 16.62 -14.68
N GLU A 15 14.68 17.72 -14.41
CA GLU A 15 13.53 17.77 -13.52
C GLU A 15 12.43 16.92 -14.14
N LEU A 16 12.07 15.84 -13.46
CA LEU A 16 11.03 14.93 -13.90
C LEU A 16 9.67 15.61 -13.71
N ASP A 17 9.04 16.01 -14.82
CA ASP A 17 7.69 16.57 -14.84
C ASP A 17 6.67 15.44 -14.66
N PHE A 18 5.82 15.52 -13.64
CA PHE A 18 4.78 14.53 -13.39
C PHE A 18 3.48 15.28 -13.10
N GLY A 19 2.54 15.20 -14.05
CA GLY A 19 1.28 15.94 -14.03
C GLY A 19 0.39 15.76 -12.78
N PRO A 20 -0.74 16.49 -12.72
CA PRO A 20 -1.51 16.69 -11.50
C PRO A 20 -2.13 15.41 -10.93
N VAL A 21 -2.09 15.31 -9.60
CA VAL A 21 -2.75 14.27 -8.80
C VAL A 21 -4.19 14.74 -8.52
N PRO A 22 -5.23 13.94 -8.78
CA PRO A 22 -6.60 14.34 -8.49
C PRO A 22 -6.88 14.31 -6.98
N VAL A 23 -7.12 15.49 -6.40
CA VAL A 23 -7.76 15.67 -5.09
C VAL A 23 -9.27 15.59 -5.31
N GLY A 24 -9.91 14.58 -4.76
CA GLY A 24 -11.32 14.26 -5.06
C GLY A 24 -12.30 15.07 -4.23
N ASP A 25 -13.00 16.01 -4.87
CA ASP A 25 -14.22 16.62 -4.34
C ASP A 25 -15.45 15.74 -4.66
N ALA A 26 -16.26 15.49 -3.64
CA ALA A 26 -17.42 14.62 -3.70
C ALA A 26 -18.70 15.38 -4.10
N SER A 27 -19.31 14.98 -5.21
CA SER A 27 -20.77 15.06 -5.38
C SER A 27 -21.24 13.96 -6.33
N CYS A 28 -22.12 13.09 -5.83
CA CYS A 28 -22.73 11.98 -6.57
C CYS A 28 -24.12 12.35 -7.08
N PRO A 29 -24.55 11.76 -8.21
CA PRO A 29 -25.76 10.95 -8.13
C PRO A 29 -25.62 9.57 -8.81
N ALA A 30 -26.42 8.63 -8.30
CA ALA A 30 -26.47 7.22 -8.66
C ALA A 30 -27.14 6.93 -10.01
N ARG A 31 -26.68 5.86 -10.72
CA ARG A 31 -27.50 4.68 -11.11
C ARG A 31 -26.85 3.68 -12.08
N ASP A 32 -27.11 2.41 -11.75
CA ASP A 32 -27.52 1.24 -12.57
C ASP A 32 -26.63 0.54 -13.64
N THR A 33 -26.06 -0.59 -13.20
CA THR A 33 -26.15 -1.99 -13.70
C THR A 33 -25.83 -2.42 -15.16
N ARG A 34 -24.94 -3.43 -15.27
CA ARG A 34 -25.06 -4.76 -15.98
C ARG A 34 -23.86 -5.15 -16.89
N GLY A 35 -23.48 -6.43 -16.78
CA GLY A 35 -22.68 -7.21 -17.75
C GLY A 35 -21.24 -7.45 -17.28
N GLY A 36 -20.74 -8.64 -16.94
CA GLY A 36 -21.12 -9.99 -17.33
C GLY A 36 -20.10 -10.55 -18.32
N SER A 37 -19.05 -11.24 -17.85
CA SER A 37 -18.32 -12.22 -18.66
C SER A 37 -17.63 -13.23 -17.75
N GLN A 38 -18.04 -14.50 -17.90
CA GLN A 38 -17.47 -15.69 -17.28
C GLN A 38 -16.42 -16.30 -18.21
N ALA A 39 -15.35 -16.86 -17.66
CA ALA A 39 -14.63 -17.99 -18.25
C ALA A 39 -13.98 -18.84 -17.13
N PRO A 40 -13.76 -20.16 -17.35
CA PRO A 40 -14.01 -21.19 -16.33
C PRO A 40 -12.76 -21.84 -15.69
N LEU A 41 -13.06 -22.61 -14.62
CA LEU A 41 -12.23 -23.44 -13.73
C LEU A 41 -11.39 -24.53 -14.46
N PHE A 42 -10.26 -25.09 -13.99
CA PHE A 42 -10.00 -25.80 -12.72
C PHE A 42 -8.49 -26.14 -12.54
N PHE A 43 -8.08 -26.35 -11.26
CA PHE A 43 -6.95 -27.14 -10.65
C PHE A 43 -6.03 -26.34 -9.69
N PRO A 44 -5.51 -26.99 -8.63
CA PRO A 44 -6.08 -27.11 -7.27
C PRO A 44 -5.80 -25.89 -6.35
N PRO A 45 -6.53 -25.71 -5.24
CA PRO A 45 -6.41 -24.57 -4.35
C PRO A 45 -5.31 -24.80 -3.30
N ASP A 46 -4.04 -24.60 -3.65
CA ASP A 46 -2.93 -24.69 -2.67
C ASP A 46 -2.62 -23.36 -1.96
N GLU A 47 -3.42 -22.31 -2.16
CA GLU A 47 -3.27 -21.03 -1.45
C GLU A 47 -4.56 -20.53 -0.77
N ALA A 48 -5.52 -21.41 -0.50
CA ALA A 48 -6.56 -21.09 0.48
C ALA A 48 -5.91 -21.01 1.87
N LEU A 49 -6.18 -19.94 2.63
CA LEU A 49 -5.94 -19.94 4.08
C LEU A 49 -6.55 -21.24 4.62
N PRO A 50 -5.79 -22.16 5.22
CA PRO A 50 -6.35 -23.50 5.40
C PRO A 50 -7.55 -23.48 6.35
N GLU A 51 -8.45 -24.45 6.19
CA GLU A 51 -9.48 -24.72 7.18
C GLU A 51 -8.90 -25.59 8.29
N TYR A 52 -9.21 -25.26 9.53
CA TYR A 52 -8.44 -25.80 10.65
C TYR A 52 -9.25 -25.95 11.94
N PRO A 53 -8.80 -26.82 12.87
CA PRO A 53 -9.70 -27.60 13.70
C PRO A 53 -10.10 -26.98 15.05
N ASP A 54 -9.84 -25.68 15.31
CA ASP A 54 -10.49 -24.99 16.43
C ASP A 54 -10.65 -23.47 16.18
N PRO A 55 -11.82 -23.02 15.71
CA PRO A 55 -12.06 -21.64 15.24
C PRO A 55 -12.21 -20.59 16.35
N GLY A 56 -12.26 -20.97 17.64
CA GLY A 56 -12.56 -20.05 18.74
C GLY A 56 -11.34 -19.28 19.30
N ARG A 57 -10.16 -19.90 19.32
CA ARG A 57 -8.97 -19.32 19.99
C ARG A 57 -8.25 -18.25 19.19
N SER A 58 -8.15 -18.38 17.86
CA SER A 58 -7.36 -17.45 17.04
C SER A 58 -7.99 -16.06 16.91
N LYS A 59 -9.32 -15.99 16.84
CA LYS A 59 -10.07 -14.72 16.83
C LYS A 59 -9.98 -13.97 18.16
N ALA A 60 -10.18 -14.66 19.29
CA ALA A 60 -10.07 -14.06 20.61
C ALA A 60 -8.65 -13.53 20.88
N GLY A 61 -7.63 -14.22 20.37
CA GLY A 61 -6.24 -13.76 20.42
C GLY A 61 -6.02 -12.42 19.70
N ILE A 62 -6.58 -12.25 18.50
CA ILE A 62 -6.45 -11.00 17.73
C ILE A 62 -7.22 -9.85 18.39
N ILE A 63 -8.42 -10.12 18.90
CA ILE A 63 -9.20 -9.14 19.68
C ILE A 63 -8.39 -8.67 20.90
N ARG A 64 -7.83 -9.62 21.66
CA ARG A 64 -7.02 -9.31 22.84
C ARG A 64 -5.76 -8.52 22.47
N LEU A 65 -5.06 -8.89 21.40
CA LEU A 65 -3.92 -8.14 20.87
C LEU A 65 -4.32 -6.68 20.59
N ALA A 66 -5.45 -6.47 19.93
CA ALA A 66 -5.94 -5.12 19.60
C ALA A 66 -6.28 -4.34 20.88
N GLN A 67 -6.97 -4.95 21.84
CA GLN A 67 -7.27 -4.31 23.13
C GLN A 67 -6.00 -3.91 23.90
N GLU A 68 -5.01 -4.79 23.98
CA GLU A 68 -3.73 -4.51 24.63
C GLU A 68 -2.95 -3.39 23.95
N ALA A 69 -3.01 -3.31 22.61
CA ALA A 69 -2.41 -2.23 21.85
C ALA A 69 -3.16 -0.90 22.06
N ASN A 70 -4.50 -0.95 22.09
CA ASN A 70 -5.35 0.22 22.34
C ASN A 70 -5.09 0.82 23.73
N MET A 71 -4.98 -0.01 24.78
CA MET A 71 -4.62 0.45 26.13
C MET A 71 -3.27 1.16 26.21
N LYS A 72 -2.39 0.93 25.22
CA LYS A 72 -1.08 1.59 25.10
C LYS A 72 -1.11 2.79 24.14
N ASN A 73 -2.30 3.23 23.71
CA ASN A 73 -2.51 4.29 22.72
C ASN A 73 -1.85 4.02 21.36
N ALA A 74 -1.64 2.75 20.99
CA ALA A 74 -0.94 2.38 19.76
C ALA A 74 -1.67 2.81 18.47
N PHE A 75 -2.97 3.03 18.55
CA PHE A 75 -3.82 3.34 17.40
C PHE A 75 -4.07 4.82 17.19
N ARG A 76 -3.56 5.69 18.08
CA ARG A 76 -3.75 7.14 17.97
C ARG A 76 -3.40 7.70 16.57
N PRO A 77 -2.29 7.31 15.93
CA PRO A 77 -1.96 7.87 14.62
C PRO A 77 -2.92 7.46 13.49
N LEU A 78 -3.70 6.39 13.65
CA LEU A 78 -4.66 5.95 12.62
C LEU A 78 -5.76 7.00 12.37
N GLN A 79 -6.00 7.89 13.34
CA GLN A 79 -6.96 8.98 13.23
C GLN A 79 -6.35 10.30 12.73
N GLU A 80 -5.01 10.41 12.78
CA GLU A 80 -4.30 11.68 12.52
C GLU A 80 -3.58 11.67 11.16
N LYS A 81 -3.45 10.51 10.50
CA LYS A 81 -2.57 10.31 9.34
C LYS A 81 -3.18 9.43 8.26
N GLY A 82 -2.75 9.68 7.01
CA GLY A 82 -2.98 8.77 5.90
C GLY A 82 -1.96 7.63 5.89
N TYR A 83 -2.39 6.42 5.52
CA TYR A 83 -1.54 5.24 5.44
C TYR A 83 -1.52 4.66 4.03
N GLN A 84 -0.33 4.34 3.53
CA GLN A 84 -0.15 3.51 2.33
C GLN A 84 0.55 2.22 2.70
N VAL A 85 -0.16 1.10 2.55
CA VAL A 85 0.38 -0.23 2.82
C VAL A 85 0.82 -0.87 1.51
N TYR A 86 2.11 -1.08 1.33
CA TYR A 86 2.66 -1.80 0.19
C TYR A 86 2.88 -3.26 0.58
N MET A 87 2.24 -4.16 -0.16
CA MET A 87 2.38 -5.60 0.01
C MET A 87 3.28 -6.15 -1.08
N ASP A 88 4.42 -6.69 -0.69
CA ASP A 88 5.36 -7.29 -1.63
C ASP A 88 4.84 -8.63 -2.15
N GLU A 89 4.50 -8.65 -3.44
CA GLU A 89 3.98 -9.79 -4.18
C GLU A 89 5.06 -10.54 -4.97
N ASN A 90 6.34 -10.34 -4.66
CA ASN A 90 7.43 -11.01 -5.35
C ASN A 90 7.24 -12.54 -5.34
N SER A 91 7.01 -13.11 -6.53
CA SER A 91 6.70 -14.54 -6.71
C SER A 91 7.81 -15.49 -6.28
N ARG A 92 9.04 -14.98 -6.08
CA ARG A 92 10.20 -15.76 -5.60
C ARG A 92 10.27 -15.88 -4.08
N GLN A 93 9.42 -15.17 -3.34
CA GLN A 93 9.34 -15.31 -1.90
C GLN A 93 8.90 -16.74 -1.51
N ASN A 94 9.25 -17.17 -0.31
CA ASN A 94 8.76 -18.43 0.24
C ASN A 94 7.27 -18.32 0.63
N ALA A 95 6.60 -19.46 0.81
CA ALA A 95 5.17 -19.50 1.13
C ALA A 95 4.85 -18.93 2.53
N GLU A 96 5.76 -19.05 3.50
CA GLU A 96 5.56 -18.51 4.85
C GLU A 96 5.56 -16.99 4.86
N ALA A 97 6.49 -16.36 4.13
CA ALA A 97 6.56 -14.93 3.91
C ALA A 97 5.28 -14.39 3.27
N ARG A 98 4.79 -15.03 2.18
CA ARG A 98 3.52 -14.65 1.55
C ARG A 98 2.35 -14.74 2.54
N ARG A 99 2.30 -15.78 3.38
CA ARG A 99 1.28 -15.92 4.43
C ARG A 99 1.38 -14.82 5.48
N CYS A 100 2.59 -14.46 5.93
CA CYS A 100 2.81 -13.37 6.88
C CYS A 100 2.41 -12.01 6.30
N ILE A 101 2.74 -11.74 5.04
CA ILE A 101 2.35 -10.50 4.32
C ILE A 101 0.81 -10.42 4.22
N LYS A 102 0.15 -11.49 3.76
CA LYS A 102 -1.32 -11.59 3.72
C LYS A 102 -1.94 -11.38 5.11
N PHE A 103 -1.41 -12.05 6.13
CA PHE A 103 -1.91 -11.96 7.50
C PHE A 103 -1.85 -10.52 8.04
N LEU A 104 -0.68 -9.88 7.96
CA LEU A 104 -0.52 -8.54 8.50
C LEU A 104 -1.27 -7.50 7.66
N GLY A 105 -1.28 -7.63 6.34
CA GLY A 105 -2.09 -6.78 5.45
C GLY A 105 -3.59 -6.87 5.77
N ALA A 106 -4.09 -8.08 5.97
CA ALA A 106 -5.49 -8.31 6.34
C ALA A 106 -5.84 -7.74 7.72
N PHE A 107 -4.92 -7.85 8.69
CA PHE A 107 -5.11 -7.27 10.01
C PHE A 107 -5.10 -5.73 9.96
N LEU A 108 -4.15 -5.12 9.25
CA LEU A 108 -4.12 -3.67 9.03
C LEU A 108 -5.39 -3.16 8.34
N ARG A 109 -5.92 -3.92 7.39
CA ARG A 109 -7.19 -3.58 6.72
C ARG A 109 -8.35 -3.55 7.71
N LEU A 110 -8.45 -4.55 8.60
CA LEU A 110 -9.49 -4.57 9.62
C LEU A 110 -9.37 -3.39 10.59
N LEU A 111 -8.15 -3.05 10.99
CA LEU A 111 -7.90 -1.87 11.82
C LEU A 111 -8.34 -0.58 11.11
N ALA A 112 -8.00 -0.45 9.82
CA ALA A 112 -8.39 0.70 9.04
C ALA A 112 -9.91 0.86 8.93
N GLU A 113 -10.63 -0.25 8.69
CA GLU A 113 -12.10 -0.23 8.63
C GLU A 113 -12.72 0.05 10.01
N ALA A 114 -12.18 -0.54 11.08
CA ALA A 114 -12.68 -0.33 12.44
C ALA A 114 -12.52 1.12 12.92
N TYR A 115 -11.41 1.78 12.57
CA TYR A 115 -11.10 3.16 12.93
C TYR A 115 -11.51 4.20 11.87
N GLU A 116 -12.11 3.78 10.75
CA GLU A 116 -12.40 4.64 9.60
C GLU A 116 -11.17 5.44 9.10
N CYS A 117 -9.99 4.80 9.18
CA CYS A 117 -8.72 5.39 8.78
C CYS A 117 -8.60 5.50 7.25
N ASP A 118 -8.01 6.60 6.76
CA ASP A 118 -7.61 6.73 5.36
C ASP A 118 -6.38 5.87 5.07
N MET A 119 -6.63 4.59 4.81
CA MET A 119 -5.62 3.60 4.46
C MET A 119 -5.85 3.06 3.05
N SER A 120 -4.79 3.08 2.23
CA SER A 120 -4.78 2.50 0.90
C SER A 120 -3.76 1.38 0.80
N PHE A 121 -4.14 0.30 0.12
CA PHE A 121 -3.31 -0.87 -0.15
C PHE A 121 -2.77 -0.81 -1.57
N PHE A 122 -1.49 -1.10 -1.71
CA PHE A 122 -0.76 -1.15 -2.96
C PHE A 122 0.01 -2.46 -3.04
N PHE A 123 0.26 -2.92 -4.26
CA PHE A 123 1.25 -3.95 -4.54
C PHE A 123 2.44 -3.28 -5.24
N THR A 124 3.61 -3.90 -5.16
CA THR A 124 4.87 -3.29 -5.61
C THR A 124 5.01 -3.22 -7.13
N THR A 125 4.29 -4.09 -7.85
CA THR A 125 4.32 -4.29 -9.31
C THR A 125 2.95 -4.40 -9.98
N TYR A 126 1.89 -4.64 -9.20
CA TYR A 126 0.51 -4.70 -9.67
C TYR A 126 -0.30 -3.45 -9.28
N SER A 127 -1.00 -2.85 -10.26
CA SER A 127 -1.78 -1.62 -10.11
C SER A 127 -3.28 -1.91 -10.07
N ASN A 128 -4.06 -1.05 -9.41
CA ASN A 128 -5.51 -1.16 -9.39
C ASN A 128 -6.14 -0.62 -10.68
N SER A 129 -6.33 -1.51 -11.66
CA SER A 129 -7.03 -1.20 -12.92
C SER A 129 -8.56 -1.08 -12.75
N ASP A 130 -9.12 -1.60 -11.66
CA ASP A 130 -10.58 -1.61 -11.39
C ASP A 130 -11.06 -0.40 -10.57
N SER A 131 -10.18 0.56 -10.27
CA SER A 131 -10.56 1.74 -9.49
C SER A 131 -11.59 2.59 -10.25
N VAL A 132 -12.68 2.95 -9.57
CA VAL A 132 -13.77 3.79 -10.11
C VAL A 132 -13.26 5.17 -10.58
N HIS A 133 -12.07 5.56 -10.14
CA HIS A 133 -11.42 6.83 -10.48
C HIS A 133 -10.50 6.74 -11.72
N VAL A 134 -10.41 5.58 -12.38
CA VAL A 134 -9.61 5.41 -13.59
C VAL A 134 -10.48 5.72 -14.80
N SER A 135 -10.16 6.82 -15.50
CA SER A 135 -10.81 7.12 -16.78
C SER A 135 -10.45 6.07 -17.84
N GLU A 136 -11.31 5.89 -18.86
CA GLU A 136 -11.05 4.94 -19.94
C GLU A 136 -9.68 5.20 -20.63
N ALA A 137 -9.29 6.46 -20.77
CA ALA A 137 -7.99 6.84 -21.30
C ALA A 137 -6.83 6.38 -20.39
N LYS A 138 -6.94 6.58 -19.06
CA LYS A 138 -5.93 6.09 -18.10
C LYS A 138 -5.87 4.57 -18.07
N LEU A 139 -7.01 3.88 -18.23
CA LEU A 139 -7.06 2.43 -18.30
C LEU A 139 -6.30 1.91 -19.53
N LYS A 140 -6.54 2.48 -20.71
CA LYS A 140 -5.81 2.13 -21.94
C LYS A 140 -4.31 2.31 -21.81
N ILE A 141 -3.87 3.42 -21.20
CA ILE A 141 -2.45 3.68 -20.92
C ILE A 141 -1.89 2.62 -19.97
N THR A 142 -2.58 2.33 -18.87
CA THR A 142 -2.14 1.36 -17.85
C THR A 142 -2.00 -0.04 -18.46
N GLN A 143 -2.98 -0.48 -19.24
CA GLN A 143 -2.95 -1.76 -19.94
C GLN A 143 -1.79 -1.84 -20.96
N ALA A 144 -1.56 -0.78 -21.72
CA ALA A 144 -0.47 -0.74 -22.69
C ALA A 144 0.91 -0.80 -22.00
N LEU A 145 1.08 -0.07 -20.89
CA LEU A 145 2.31 -0.13 -20.08
C LEU A 145 2.49 -1.50 -19.42
N GLU A 146 1.42 -2.14 -18.96
CA GLU A 146 1.48 -3.50 -18.40
C GLU A 146 1.87 -4.55 -19.44
N GLN A 147 1.30 -4.47 -20.64
CA GLN A 147 1.66 -5.35 -21.75
C GLN A 147 3.14 -5.19 -22.11
N LEU A 148 3.60 -3.94 -22.22
CA LEU A 148 5.01 -3.64 -22.49
C LEU A 148 5.92 -4.13 -21.35
N PHE A 149 5.49 -3.95 -20.10
CA PHE A 149 6.21 -4.41 -18.92
C PHE A 149 6.30 -5.93 -18.81
N LYS A 150 5.48 -6.70 -19.52
CA LYS A 150 5.51 -8.18 -19.51
C LYS A 150 6.30 -8.77 -20.68
N THR A 151 6.90 -7.94 -21.53
CA THR A 151 7.64 -8.42 -22.70
C THR A 151 8.89 -9.22 -22.29
N PRO A 152 9.23 -10.30 -23.01
CA PRO A 152 10.37 -11.16 -22.66
C PRO A 152 11.70 -10.64 -23.22
N SER A 153 11.68 -9.90 -24.33
CA SER A 153 12.88 -9.41 -25.02
C SER A 153 12.68 -8.03 -25.64
N TRP A 154 13.79 -7.41 -26.03
CA TRP A 154 13.80 -6.13 -26.74
C TRP A 154 12.95 -6.17 -28.02
N ASP A 155 13.12 -7.20 -28.86
CA ASP A 155 12.37 -7.31 -30.12
C ASP A 155 10.85 -7.39 -29.92
N HIS A 156 10.41 -8.15 -28.91
CA HIS A 156 8.99 -8.22 -28.56
C HIS A 156 8.49 -6.84 -28.11
N ALA A 157 9.28 -6.13 -27.30
CA ALA A 157 8.94 -4.79 -26.86
C ALA A 157 8.85 -3.79 -28.03
N VAL A 158 9.77 -3.87 -29.00
CA VAL A 158 9.73 -3.07 -30.23
C VAL A 158 8.44 -3.33 -31.01
N ALA A 159 8.04 -4.61 -31.16
CA ALA A 159 6.79 -4.96 -31.84
C ALA A 159 5.58 -4.36 -31.12
N ILE A 160 5.48 -4.55 -29.80
CA ILE A 160 4.38 -3.99 -28.99
C ILE A 160 4.29 -2.46 -29.10
N VAL A 161 5.42 -1.75 -29.07
CA VAL A 161 5.44 -0.28 -29.22
C VAL A 161 5.03 0.15 -30.63
N LYS A 162 5.43 -0.57 -31.67
CA LYS A 162 5.02 -0.27 -33.06
C LYS A 162 3.55 -0.54 -33.34
N ASP A 163 2.95 -1.49 -32.63
CA ASP A 163 1.55 -1.86 -32.83
C ASP A 163 0.59 -1.05 -31.94
N SER A 164 1.09 -0.42 -30.86
CA SER A 164 0.29 0.35 -29.91
C SER A 164 0.38 1.85 -30.16
N GLN A 165 -0.71 2.45 -30.67
CA GLN A 165 -0.80 3.91 -30.83
C GLN A 165 -0.63 4.63 -29.48
N THR A 166 -1.18 4.08 -28.40
CA THR A 166 -1.06 4.67 -27.06
C THR A 166 0.40 4.78 -26.60
N LEU A 167 1.23 3.76 -26.82
CA LEU A 167 2.65 3.81 -26.46
C LEU A 167 3.44 4.78 -27.36
N GLN A 168 3.03 4.93 -28.62
CA GLN A 168 3.63 5.91 -29.53
C GLN A 168 3.30 7.35 -29.12
N ASP A 169 2.05 7.61 -28.75
CA ASP A 169 1.60 8.91 -28.25
C ASP A 169 2.32 9.29 -26.95
N MET A 170 2.66 8.30 -26.11
CA MET A 170 3.51 8.45 -24.93
C MET A 170 5.00 8.65 -25.26
N GLY A 171 5.40 8.55 -26.54
CA GLY A 171 6.76 8.80 -26.99
C GLY A 171 7.74 7.63 -26.86
N PHE A 172 7.29 6.41 -26.55
CA PHE A 172 8.17 5.24 -26.39
C PHE A 172 9.01 4.96 -27.64
N LEU A 173 8.44 5.11 -28.84
CA LEU A 173 9.18 4.88 -30.08
C LEU A 173 10.32 5.91 -30.28
N VAL A 174 10.11 7.15 -29.86
CA VAL A 174 11.15 8.20 -29.90
C VAL A 174 12.21 7.91 -28.85
N TRP A 175 11.81 7.53 -27.64
CA TRP A 175 12.73 7.17 -26.56
C TRP A 175 13.61 5.96 -26.93
N MET A 176 13.01 4.90 -27.47
CA MET A 176 13.75 3.70 -27.89
C MET A 176 14.75 4.01 -29.00
N ARG A 177 14.38 4.87 -29.97
CA ARG A 177 15.33 5.33 -31.01
C ARG A 177 16.49 6.10 -30.40
N LYS A 178 16.25 7.03 -29.47
CA LYS A 178 17.34 7.75 -28.78
C LYS A 178 18.25 6.84 -27.97
N LEU A 179 17.71 5.75 -27.42
CA LEU A 179 18.51 4.76 -26.72
C LEU A 179 19.45 4.01 -27.68
N VAL A 180 18.98 3.72 -28.90
CA VAL A 180 19.75 3.02 -29.95
C VAL A 180 20.73 3.97 -30.66
N ASP A 181 20.29 5.20 -30.91
CA ASP A 181 20.98 6.25 -31.65
C ASP A 181 21.42 7.35 -30.66
N ASP A 182 22.49 7.09 -29.91
CA ASP A 182 23.06 8.09 -29.01
C ASP A 182 23.74 9.21 -29.82
N GLU A 183 23.01 10.29 -30.10
CA GLU A 183 23.47 11.42 -30.94
C GLU A 183 24.77 12.10 -30.45
N GLU A 184 25.12 12.03 -29.15
CA GLU A 184 26.36 12.63 -28.62
C GLU A 184 27.62 11.82 -28.99
N SER A 185 27.45 10.57 -29.40
CA SER A 185 28.51 9.62 -29.68
C SER A 185 28.22 9.05 -31.06
N LYS A 186 28.98 9.40 -32.10
CA LYS A 186 28.82 8.90 -33.49
C LYS A 186 28.99 7.36 -33.69
N LYS A 187 28.65 6.54 -32.69
CA LYS A 187 28.59 5.07 -32.70
C LYS A 187 27.24 4.65 -32.12
N SER A 188 26.52 3.77 -32.82
CA SER A 188 25.24 3.21 -32.39
C SER A 188 25.39 2.46 -31.06
N ALA A 189 24.38 2.52 -30.19
CA ALA A 189 24.34 1.72 -28.97
C ALA A 189 24.25 0.21 -29.27
N MET A 190 23.82 -0.22 -30.47
CA MET A 190 23.91 -1.62 -30.89
C MET A 190 25.36 -2.13 -30.93
N ASP A 191 26.36 -1.25 -31.07
CA ASP A 191 27.78 -1.63 -31.00
C ASP A 191 28.31 -1.71 -29.56
N ARG A 192 27.52 -1.33 -28.54
CA ARG A 192 27.98 -1.17 -27.15
C ARG A 192 27.13 -1.89 -26.10
N MET A 193 25.83 -2.03 -26.35
CA MET A 193 24.88 -2.60 -25.42
C MET A 193 24.21 -3.82 -26.04
N SER A 194 24.13 -4.87 -25.24
CA SER A 194 23.35 -6.05 -25.60
C SER A 194 21.84 -5.75 -25.62
N ASP A 195 21.08 -6.53 -26.39
CA ASP A 195 19.61 -6.48 -26.38
C ASP A 195 19.04 -6.64 -24.97
N ASP A 196 19.71 -7.41 -24.12
CA ASP A 196 19.33 -7.58 -22.72
C ASP A 196 19.47 -6.30 -21.90
N GLU A 197 20.53 -5.53 -22.11
CA GLU A 197 20.75 -4.24 -21.45
C GLU A 197 19.76 -3.19 -21.93
N MET A 198 19.51 -3.12 -23.25
CA MET A 198 18.48 -2.23 -23.81
C MET A 198 17.10 -2.57 -23.26
N HIS A 199 16.76 -3.86 -23.20
CA HIS A 199 15.50 -4.32 -22.63
C HIS A 199 15.38 -3.98 -21.14
N ASN A 200 16.45 -4.16 -20.35
CA ASN A 200 16.42 -3.77 -18.93
C ASN A 200 16.22 -2.26 -18.72
N GLN A 201 16.81 -1.42 -19.57
CA GLN A 201 16.59 0.02 -19.52
C GLN A 201 15.16 0.39 -19.89
N LEU A 202 14.57 -0.27 -20.90
CA LEU A 202 13.17 -0.09 -21.24
C LEU A 202 12.25 -0.47 -20.08
N LEU A 203 12.44 -1.65 -19.47
CA LEU A 203 11.61 -2.09 -18.34
C LEU A 203 11.69 -1.12 -17.17
N LYS A 204 12.87 -0.54 -16.92
CA LYS A 204 13.04 0.53 -15.93
C LYS A 204 12.22 1.78 -16.31
N HIS A 205 12.31 2.23 -17.56
CA HIS A 205 11.55 3.38 -18.04
C HIS A 205 10.03 3.15 -17.98
N VAL A 206 9.56 1.96 -18.35
CA VAL A 206 8.14 1.57 -18.24
C VAL A 206 7.68 1.66 -16.79
N ARG A 207 8.47 1.15 -15.83
CA ARG A 207 8.11 1.28 -14.40
C ARG A 207 7.98 2.75 -13.98
N GLU A 208 8.92 3.60 -14.39
CA GLU A 208 8.87 5.04 -14.10
C GLU A 208 7.60 5.69 -14.65
N GLU A 209 7.20 5.35 -15.88
CA GLU A 209 5.95 5.83 -16.49
C GLU A 209 4.70 5.28 -15.80
N LYS A 210 4.71 4.01 -15.36
CA LYS A 210 3.58 3.41 -14.63
C LYS A 210 3.25 4.16 -13.33
N ILE A 211 4.20 4.84 -12.69
CA ILE A 211 3.97 5.57 -11.42
C ILE A 211 2.82 6.56 -11.54
N ARG A 212 2.70 7.27 -12.67
CA ARG A 212 1.69 8.32 -12.90
C ARG A 212 0.26 7.78 -12.93
N PHE A 213 0.12 6.49 -13.17
CA PHE A 213 -1.15 5.80 -13.37
C PHE A 213 -1.38 4.72 -12.32
N TRP A 214 -0.62 4.77 -11.22
CA TRP A 214 -0.61 3.72 -10.24
C TRP A 214 -1.62 3.99 -9.12
N GLU A 215 -2.74 3.27 -9.19
CA GLU A 215 -3.82 3.38 -8.23
C GLU A 215 -3.75 2.26 -7.19
N GLY A 216 -4.14 2.59 -5.96
CA GLY A 216 -4.27 1.65 -4.85
C GLY A 216 -5.73 1.25 -4.61
N TRP A 217 -5.94 0.37 -3.64
CA TRP A 217 -7.26 0.01 -3.13
C TRP A 217 -7.47 0.67 -1.77
N ARG A 218 -8.51 1.49 -1.62
CA ARG A 218 -8.87 2.01 -0.30
C ARG A 218 -9.35 0.85 0.58
N ALA A 219 -9.01 0.87 1.86
CA ALA A 219 -9.33 -0.21 2.81
C ALA A 219 -10.84 -0.53 2.87
N ARG A 220 -11.68 0.50 2.76
CA ARG A 220 -13.15 0.39 2.72
C ARG A 220 -13.68 -0.33 1.48
N ASP A 221 -12.99 -0.24 0.36
CA ASP A 221 -13.39 -0.83 -0.93
C ASP A 221 -12.81 -2.25 -1.14
N LEU A 222 -12.09 -2.75 -0.13
CA LEU A 222 -11.28 -3.96 -0.22
C LEU A 222 -11.65 -4.96 0.86
N THR A 223 -12.66 -5.81 0.61
CA THR A 223 -13.00 -6.90 1.54
C THR A 223 -11.81 -7.83 1.78
N LEU A 224 -11.76 -8.53 2.92
CA LEU A 224 -10.69 -9.48 3.22
C LEU A 224 -10.49 -10.53 2.13
N ARG A 225 -11.59 -11.08 1.61
CA ARG A 225 -11.55 -12.05 0.51
C ARG A 225 -10.97 -11.44 -0.76
N LYS A 226 -11.35 -10.19 -1.07
CA LYS A 226 -10.82 -9.45 -2.22
C LYS A 226 -9.33 -9.14 -2.04
N LEU A 227 -8.88 -8.71 -0.87
CA LEU A 227 -7.46 -8.46 -0.58
C LEU A 227 -6.60 -9.69 -0.89
N VAL A 228 -6.99 -10.87 -0.38
CA VAL A 228 -6.25 -12.12 -0.64
C VAL A 228 -6.25 -12.47 -2.12
N ALA A 229 -7.43 -12.44 -2.77
CA ALA A 229 -7.54 -12.74 -4.20
C ALA A 229 -6.70 -11.80 -5.08
N VAL A 230 -6.67 -10.51 -4.75
CA VAL A 230 -5.85 -9.52 -5.47
C VAL A 230 -4.36 -9.76 -5.22
N TYR A 231 -3.94 -10.10 -3.99
CA TYR A 231 -2.55 -10.46 -3.71
C TYR A 231 -2.09 -11.69 -4.52
N ASP A 232 -2.95 -12.71 -4.61
CA ASP A 232 -2.66 -13.93 -5.39
C ASP A 232 -2.52 -13.60 -6.88
N THR A 233 -3.44 -12.80 -7.40
CA THR A 233 -3.39 -12.31 -8.78
C THR A 233 -2.12 -11.50 -9.03
N ALA A 234 -1.79 -10.56 -8.12
CA ALA A 234 -0.58 -9.75 -8.21
C ALA A 234 0.70 -10.59 -8.22
N THR A 235 0.73 -11.68 -7.43
CA THR A 235 1.87 -12.61 -7.37
C THR A 235 2.06 -13.35 -8.70
N GLU A 236 0.98 -13.83 -9.31
CA GLU A 236 1.01 -14.47 -10.62
C GLU A 236 1.41 -13.49 -11.73
N GLU A 237 0.91 -12.26 -11.66
CA GLU A 237 1.28 -11.19 -12.59
C GLU A 237 2.74 -10.78 -12.46
N ALA A 238 3.28 -10.74 -11.23
CA ALA A 238 4.70 -10.51 -11.00
C ALA A 238 5.57 -11.64 -11.56
N ARG A 239 5.08 -12.89 -11.53
CA ARG A 239 5.76 -14.04 -12.15
C ARG A 239 5.85 -13.91 -13.68
N ALA A 240 4.92 -13.21 -14.31
CA ALA A 240 4.90 -13.01 -15.76
C ALA A 240 6.04 -12.10 -16.28
N GLN A 241 6.72 -11.33 -15.41
CA GLN A 241 7.91 -10.56 -15.79
C GLN A 241 9.20 -11.25 -15.28
N PRO A 242 9.86 -12.09 -16.09
CA PRO A 242 11.00 -12.91 -15.65
C PRO A 242 12.23 -12.11 -15.20
N LYS A 243 12.42 -10.88 -15.72
CA LYS A 243 13.55 -10.00 -15.38
C LYS A 243 13.32 -9.20 -14.10
N LEU A 244 12.10 -9.20 -13.55
CA LEU A 244 11.81 -8.62 -12.24
C LEU A 244 12.41 -9.51 -11.14
N ARG A 245 13.44 -9.00 -10.46
CA ARG A 245 14.07 -9.67 -9.31
C ARG A 245 13.50 -9.17 -7.98
N ASN A 246 13.34 -7.86 -7.89
CA ASN A 246 12.90 -7.13 -6.72
C ASN A 246 12.28 -5.79 -7.16
N SER A 247 11.35 -5.27 -6.36
CA SER A 247 10.73 -3.95 -6.53
C SER A 247 10.86 -3.05 -5.32
N ILE A 248 11.41 -3.53 -4.21
CA ILE A 248 11.45 -2.80 -2.95
C ILE A 248 12.16 -1.45 -3.06
N ARG A 249 13.34 -1.42 -3.69
CA ARG A 249 14.02 -0.14 -3.97
C ARG A 249 13.11 0.83 -4.72
N PHE A 250 12.51 0.36 -5.81
CA PHE A 250 11.66 1.19 -6.65
C PHE A 250 10.44 1.70 -5.89
N THR A 251 9.81 0.86 -5.07
CA THR A 251 8.70 1.25 -4.18
C THR A 251 9.13 2.33 -3.18
N ILE A 252 10.30 2.19 -2.55
CA ILE A 252 10.82 3.20 -1.61
C ILE A 252 11.11 4.52 -2.33
N GLU A 253 11.83 4.49 -3.45
CA GLU A 253 12.15 5.69 -4.23
C GLU A 253 10.87 6.39 -4.73
N ARG A 254 9.87 5.62 -5.14
CA ARG A 254 8.55 6.13 -5.52
C ARG A 254 7.87 6.84 -4.36
N SER A 255 7.81 6.22 -3.17
CA SER A 255 7.18 6.83 -2.00
C SER A 255 7.86 8.13 -1.60
N ILE A 256 9.20 8.18 -1.66
CA ILE A 256 9.99 9.40 -1.44
C ILE A 256 9.64 10.49 -2.46
N ALA A 257 9.54 10.12 -3.74
CA ALA A 257 9.20 11.06 -4.81
C ALA A 257 7.76 11.60 -4.67
N LEU A 258 6.82 10.75 -4.25
CA LEU A 258 5.44 11.16 -3.96
C LEU A 258 5.40 12.19 -2.83
N GLN A 259 6.09 11.91 -1.73
CA GLN A 259 6.15 12.85 -0.60
C GLN A 259 6.73 14.20 -1.02
N SER A 260 7.80 14.20 -1.80
CA SER A 260 8.46 15.44 -2.24
C SER A 260 7.54 16.35 -3.07
N ARG A 261 6.50 15.78 -3.70
CA ARG A 261 5.46 16.56 -4.40
C ARG A 261 4.39 17.04 -3.46
N LEU A 262 3.91 16.16 -2.58
CA LEU A 262 2.89 16.49 -1.58
C LEU A 262 3.37 17.57 -0.61
N SER A 263 4.66 17.58 -0.24
CA SER A 263 5.23 18.62 0.63
C SER A 263 5.20 20.04 0.04
N ASN A 264 4.92 20.18 -1.26
CA ASN A 264 4.73 21.48 -1.90
C ASN A 264 3.25 21.92 -1.90
N ASP A 265 2.35 21.08 -1.40
CA ASP A 265 0.93 21.34 -1.25
C ASP A 265 0.61 21.59 0.24
N GLU A 266 0.14 22.79 0.58
CA GLU A 266 -0.18 23.20 1.95
C GLU A 266 -1.34 22.38 2.55
N ALA A 267 -2.15 21.70 1.71
CA ALA A 267 -3.24 20.84 2.14
C ALA A 267 -2.82 19.37 2.37
N SER A 268 -1.55 19.02 2.19
CA SER A 268 -1.11 17.62 2.28
C SER A 268 -1.13 17.10 3.72
N HIS A 269 -1.81 15.96 3.92
CA HIS A 269 -1.83 15.26 5.20
C HIS A 269 -0.55 14.43 5.39
N PRO A 270 -0.04 14.33 6.63
CA PRO A 270 1.07 13.43 6.93
C PRO A 270 0.80 12.01 6.45
N THR A 271 1.74 11.44 5.70
CA THR A 271 1.58 10.12 5.07
C THR A 271 2.59 9.13 5.63
N ASN A 272 2.09 8.03 6.16
CA ASN A 272 2.91 6.91 6.62
C ASN A 272 2.86 5.77 5.61
N ILE A 273 4.03 5.30 5.20
CA ILE A 273 4.18 4.13 4.35
C ILE A 273 4.48 2.93 5.25
N ILE A 274 3.70 1.85 5.09
CA ILE A 274 4.02 0.55 5.68
C ILE A 274 4.37 -0.40 4.54
N LEU A 275 5.60 -0.90 4.51
CA LEU A 275 6.07 -1.84 3.50
C LEU A 275 6.22 -3.23 4.11
N LEU A 276 5.36 -4.16 3.68
CA LEU A 276 5.39 -5.56 4.09
C LEU A 276 6.22 -6.34 3.07
N THR A 277 7.41 -6.81 3.46
CA THR A 277 8.33 -7.42 2.50
C THR A 277 9.16 -8.55 3.09
N ALA A 278 9.44 -9.55 2.25
CA ALA A 278 10.47 -10.56 2.47
C ALA A 278 11.54 -10.51 1.37
N SER A 279 11.52 -9.48 0.53
CA SER A 279 12.48 -9.35 -0.56
C SER A 279 13.79 -8.74 -0.04
N PRO A 280 14.93 -9.26 -0.51
CA PRO A 280 16.23 -8.75 -0.14
C PRO A 280 16.50 -7.39 -0.79
N LEU A 281 17.36 -6.57 -0.18
CA LEU A 281 18.01 -5.45 -0.85
C LEU A 281 19.45 -5.82 -1.24
N GLU A 282 19.95 -5.24 -2.32
CA GLU A 282 21.37 -5.29 -2.67
C GLU A 282 22.12 -4.04 -2.19
N LEU A 283 23.43 -4.13 -1.97
CA LEU A 283 24.24 -2.99 -1.51
C LEU A 283 24.09 -1.75 -2.42
N LYS A 284 24.09 -1.95 -3.74
CA LYS A 284 23.92 -0.85 -4.69
C LYS A 284 22.55 -0.18 -4.55
N GLU A 285 21.51 -0.95 -4.21
CA GLU A 285 20.17 -0.43 -3.99
C GLU A 285 20.10 0.40 -2.71
N VAL A 286 20.72 -0.08 -1.63
CA VAL A 286 20.84 0.65 -0.36
C VAL A 286 21.49 2.01 -0.58
N GLU A 287 22.62 2.07 -1.27
CA GLU A 287 23.32 3.36 -1.48
C GLU A 287 22.49 4.36 -2.30
N LEU A 288 21.67 3.87 -3.23
CA LEU A 288 20.77 4.72 -4.01
C LEU A 288 19.60 5.22 -3.15
N ILE A 289 19.01 4.36 -2.31
CA ILE A 289 17.97 4.74 -1.35
C ILE A 289 18.52 5.77 -0.35
N LYS A 290 19.72 5.53 0.22
CA LYS A 290 20.38 6.46 1.15
C LYS A 290 20.53 7.84 0.54
N LYS A 291 20.91 7.92 -0.74
CA LYS A 291 21.02 9.20 -1.46
C LYS A 291 19.68 9.91 -1.51
N ARG A 292 18.60 9.20 -1.89
CA ARG A 292 17.25 9.79 -1.98
C ARG A 292 16.70 10.22 -0.63
N LEU A 293 16.91 9.45 0.43
CA LEU A 293 16.47 9.80 1.78
C LEU A 293 17.11 11.10 2.31
N LYS A 294 18.32 11.44 1.88
CA LYS A 294 18.98 12.72 2.25
C LYS A 294 18.29 13.94 1.65
N ASP A 295 17.61 13.76 0.52
CA ASP A 295 16.96 14.84 -0.23
C ASP A 295 15.52 15.11 0.27
N VAL A 296 14.98 14.24 1.12
CA VAL A 296 13.63 14.40 1.70
C VAL A 296 13.65 15.52 2.73
N LYS A 297 12.75 16.50 2.54
CA LYS A 297 12.44 17.52 3.55
C LYS A 297 11.36 16.98 4.48
N GLY A 298 11.52 17.24 5.78
CA GLY A 298 10.64 16.65 6.79
C GLY A 298 11.04 15.22 7.16
N GLY A 299 10.41 14.69 8.21
CA GLY A 299 10.69 13.36 8.75
C GLY A 299 9.84 13.08 10.00
N GLY A 300 9.82 11.84 10.47
CA GLY A 300 9.06 11.46 11.64
C GLY A 300 7.54 11.62 11.46
N SER A 301 6.98 12.71 12.00
CA SER A 301 5.52 12.89 12.03
C SER A 301 4.91 13.20 10.66
N GLU A 302 5.65 13.79 9.73
CA GLU A 302 5.16 14.25 8.42
C GLU A 302 5.22 13.15 7.35
N PHE A 303 6.31 12.38 7.34
CA PHE A 303 6.52 11.28 6.42
C PHE A 303 7.40 10.22 7.08
N SER A 304 6.97 8.97 6.95
CA SER A 304 7.76 7.83 7.40
C SER A 304 7.52 6.60 6.54
N ILE A 305 8.52 5.74 6.50
CA ILE A 305 8.52 4.44 5.84
C ILE A 305 8.85 3.42 6.92
N GLN A 306 7.82 2.74 7.40
CA GLN A 306 7.97 1.57 8.24
C GLN A 306 8.09 0.32 7.38
N VAL A 307 9.22 -0.34 7.41
CA VAL A 307 9.42 -1.64 6.81
C VAL A 307 9.16 -2.73 7.84
N VAL A 308 8.26 -3.64 7.50
CA VAL A 308 8.07 -4.90 8.19
C VAL A 308 8.76 -5.97 7.37
N LEU A 309 9.93 -6.37 7.83
CA LEU A 309 10.79 -7.31 7.14
C LEU A 309 10.55 -8.73 7.68
N PHE A 310 10.20 -9.65 6.81
CA PHE A 310 10.11 -11.07 7.10
C PHE A 310 11.44 -11.73 6.70
N ASP A 311 12.33 -11.95 7.67
CA ASP A 311 13.75 -12.25 7.44
C ASP A 311 14.23 -13.62 7.94
N GLY A 312 13.36 -14.48 8.46
CA GLY A 312 13.71 -15.81 8.94
C GLY A 312 14.39 -16.70 7.88
N ASN A 313 14.10 -16.45 6.60
CA ASN A 313 14.72 -17.14 5.48
C ASN A 313 15.75 -16.29 4.71
N LEU A 314 16.01 -15.05 5.12
CA LEU A 314 17.01 -14.19 4.50
C LEU A 314 18.38 -14.43 5.13
N SER A 315 19.44 -14.34 4.33
CA SER A 315 20.79 -14.40 4.89
C SER A 315 21.04 -13.18 5.80
N PRO A 316 21.79 -13.33 6.91
CA PRO A 316 22.07 -12.24 7.83
C PRO A 316 22.70 -11.01 7.15
N ASP A 317 23.54 -11.25 6.14
CA ASP A 317 24.21 -10.21 5.35
C ASP A 317 23.24 -9.36 4.54
N VAL A 318 22.16 -9.98 4.06
CA VAL A 318 21.12 -9.34 3.25
C VAL A 318 20.13 -8.60 4.15
N ALA A 319 19.72 -9.19 5.27
CA ALA A 319 18.88 -8.51 6.27
C ALA A 319 19.59 -7.28 6.89
N ARG A 320 20.93 -7.24 6.87
CA ARG A 320 21.72 -6.09 7.33
C ARG A 320 21.46 -4.83 6.48
N TYR A 321 21.09 -4.97 5.21
CA TYR A 321 20.90 -3.82 4.33
C TYR A 321 19.69 -2.95 4.69
N HIS A 322 18.59 -3.55 5.13
CA HIS A 322 17.47 -2.80 5.71
C HIS A 322 17.87 -2.11 7.02
N ARG A 323 18.64 -2.79 7.88
CA ARG A 323 19.17 -2.20 9.13
C ARG A 323 20.10 -1.01 8.88
N GLN A 324 20.91 -1.04 7.82
CA GLN A 324 21.75 0.11 7.45
C GLN A 324 20.95 1.35 7.05
N LEU A 325 19.74 1.18 6.52
CA LEU A 325 18.83 2.29 6.22
C LEU A 325 18.17 2.81 7.51
N ASP A 326 17.77 1.91 8.40
CA ASP A 326 17.22 2.23 9.73
C ASP A 326 18.19 3.05 10.60
N GLU A 327 19.48 2.77 10.52
CA GLU A 327 20.51 3.47 11.31
C GLU A 327 20.98 4.79 10.68
N GLN A 328 20.47 5.17 9.49
CA GLN A 328 21.00 6.31 8.74
C GLN A 328 20.69 7.66 9.40
N GLN A 329 19.50 7.81 9.99
CA GLN A 329 19.02 9.03 10.61
C GLN A 329 18.38 8.71 11.96
N SER A 330 18.25 9.71 12.84
CA SER A 330 17.61 9.51 14.14
C SER A 330 16.87 10.78 14.59
N GLY A 331 15.87 10.60 15.45
CA GLY A 331 15.03 11.70 15.92
C GLY A 331 14.06 12.16 14.84
N ASP A 332 13.78 13.47 14.77
CA ASP A 332 12.70 14.01 13.93
C ASP A 332 13.02 14.00 12.42
N ARG A 333 14.25 13.58 12.07
CA ARG A 333 14.66 13.33 10.67
C ARG A 333 14.59 11.86 10.29
N ASP A 334 14.21 10.99 11.22
CA ASP A 334 14.10 9.57 10.91
C ASP A 334 12.90 9.32 10.00
N ILE A 335 13.19 8.78 8.82
CA ILE A 335 12.18 8.50 7.79
C ILE A 335 12.03 7.00 7.61
N TYR A 336 13.09 6.21 7.83
CA TYR A 336 13.08 4.79 7.45
C TYR A 336 13.27 3.95 8.71
N SER A 337 12.23 3.23 9.10
CA SER A 337 12.28 2.31 10.24
C SER A 337 12.15 0.86 9.76
N THR A 338 12.86 -0.08 10.38
CA THR A 338 12.68 -1.52 10.12
C THR A 338 12.36 -2.30 11.38
N ILE A 339 11.34 -3.17 11.30
CA ILE A 339 11.09 -4.23 12.26
C ILE A 339 11.12 -5.60 11.56
N SER A 340 12.04 -6.46 12.02
CA SER A 340 12.23 -7.81 11.49
C SER A 340 11.43 -8.87 12.24
N PHE A 341 10.88 -9.85 11.52
CA PHE A 341 10.21 -11.04 12.04
C PHE A 341 10.71 -12.32 11.35
N ASP A 342 10.85 -13.36 12.17
CA ASP A 342 10.94 -14.75 11.72
C ASP A 342 9.52 -15.23 11.39
N GLU A 343 9.32 -15.70 10.15
CA GLU A 343 7.99 -16.06 9.63
C GLU A 343 7.39 -17.23 10.40
N ALA A 344 8.15 -18.29 10.63
CA ALA A 344 7.69 -19.49 11.32
C ALA A 344 7.26 -19.15 12.76
N ARG A 345 8.03 -18.31 13.44
CA ARG A 345 7.71 -17.83 14.78
C ARG A 345 6.52 -16.90 14.78
N LEU A 346 6.41 -15.96 13.83
CA LEU A 346 5.24 -15.08 13.72
C LEU A 346 3.96 -15.88 13.48
N LEU A 347 4.00 -16.91 12.63
CA LEU A 347 2.85 -17.77 12.37
C LEU A 347 2.49 -18.65 13.58
N ARG A 348 3.50 -19.07 14.37
CA ARG A 348 3.31 -19.93 15.55
C ARG A 348 2.94 -19.17 16.82
N GLU A 349 3.44 -17.96 17.03
CA GLU A 349 3.31 -17.21 18.30
C GLU A 349 2.47 -15.94 18.11
N GLY A 350 2.30 -15.47 16.88
CA GLY A 350 1.52 -14.28 16.57
C GLY A 350 2.25 -12.99 16.91
N LEU A 351 1.63 -11.87 16.54
CA LEU A 351 2.17 -10.52 16.77
C LEU A 351 1.91 -10.07 18.21
N SER A 352 2.88 -9.40 18.85
CA SER A 352 2.68 -8.76 20.15
C SER A 352 2.09 -7.34 20.03
N SER A 353 1.45 -6.84 21.09
CA SER A 353 0.95 -5.45 21.11
C SER A 353 2.07 -4.42 21.02
N LEU A 354 3.27 -4.75 21.51
CA LEU A 354 4.45 -3.89 21.40
C LEU A 354 4.95 -3.80 19.96
N ALA A 355 4.96 -4.93 19.26
CA ALA A 355 5.36 -5.00 17.87
C ALA A 355 4.37 -4.25 16.97
N LEU A 356 3.06 -4.43 17.20
CA LEU A 356 2.03 -3.67 16.49
C LEU A 356 2.17 -2.16 16.72
N ASN A 357 2.44 -1.75 17.96
CA ASN A 357 2.70 -0.34 18.27
C ASN A 357 3.92 0.18 17.49
N MET A 358 5.01 -0.60 17.40
CA MET A 358 6.18 -0.24 16.61
C MET A 358 5.88 -0.15 15.10
N ILE A 359 5.05 -1.04 14.55
CA ILE A 359 4.66 -0.99 13.13
C ILE A 359 3.87 0.30 12.82
N LEU A 360 2.95 0.70 13.69
CA LEU A 360 2.09 1.87 13.44
C LEU A 360 2.75 3.20 13.82
N ASN A 361 3.69 3.17 14.78
CA ASN A 361 4.27 4.35 15.43
C ASN A 361 5.80 4.36 15.36
N GLY A 362 6.46 3.59 14.49
CA GLY A 362 7.94 3.52 14.47
C GLY A 362 8.61 4.86 14.23
N HIS A 363 7.92 5.80 13.57
CA HIS A 363 8.33 7.18 13.39
C HIS A 363 8.33 8.02 14.68
N SER A 364 7.61 7.60 15.72
CA SER A 364 7.59 8.29 17.01
C SER A 364 8.88 8.02 17.77
N ARG A 365 9.58 9.08 18.15
CA ARG A 365 10.84 9.00 18.91
C ARG A 365 10.72 8.18 20.19
N GLU A 366 9.57 8.23 20.87
CA GLU A 366 9.33 7.46 22.09
C GLU A 366 9.25 5.95 21.84
N VAL A 367 8.71 5.57 20.67
CA VAL A 367 8.54 4.18 20.27
C VAL A 367 9.84 3.65 19.66
N ALA A 368 10.49 4.43 18.79
CA ALA A 368 11.78 4.07 18.17
C ALA A 368 12.88 3.78 19.21
N ARG A 369 12.90 4.53 20.32
CA ARG A 369 13.87 4.30 21.42
C ARG A 369 13.66 2.95 22.13
N LYS A 370 12.45 2.41 22.13
CA LYS A 370 12.12 1.13 22.75
C LYS A 370 12.49 0.01 21.78
N LYS A 371 13.79 -0.23 21.57
CA LYS A 371 14.25 -1.39 20.80
C LYS A 371 13.68 -2.67 21.42
N LEU A 372 12.85 -3.39 20.66
CA LEU A 372 12.24 -4.64 21.12
C LEU A 372 13.26 -5.77 21.05
N SER A 373 13.38 -6.56 22.12
CA SER A 373 14.09 -7.84 22.07
C SER A 373 13.39 -8.81 21.11
N ALA A 374 14.08 -9.86 20.68
CA ALA A 374 13.50 -10.86 19.79
C ALA A 374 12.18 -11.43 20.35
N ASP A 375 12.13 -11.74 21.64
CA ASP A 375 10.93 -12.33 22.26
C ASP A 375 9.79 -11.32 22.44
N GLN A 376 10.10 -10.04 22.64
CA GLN A 376 9.07 -9.00 22.80
C GLN A 376 8.27 -8.73 21.52
N LYS A 377 8.74 -9.21 20.36
CA LYS A 377 8.06 -9.06 19.08
C LYS A 377 6.86 -10.00 18.92
N TYR A 378 6.88 -11.13 19.63
CA TYR A 378 5.91 -12.20 19.46
C TYR A 378 4.96 -12.24 20.65
N GLY A 379 3.69 -12.56 20.37
CA GLY A 379 2.67 -12.79 21.40
C GLY A 379 2.59 -14.26 21.80
N ILE A 380 1.62 -14.61 22.65
CA ILE A 380 1.17 -16.02 22.82
C ILE A 380 -0.16 -16.20 22.08
N TYR A 381 -0.47 -15.31 21.13
CA TYR A 381 -1.77 -15.21 20.48
C TYR A 381 -1.80 -15.87 19.10
N GLY A 382 -0.67 -16.41 18.64
CA GLY A 382 -0.55 -17.35 17.54
C GLY A 382 -0.41 -18.79 18.06
N GLY A 383 -0.57 -19.75 17.15
CA GLY A 383 -0.41 -21.18 17.45
C GLY A 383 -1.62 -22.01 17.06
N ALA A 384 -2.74 -21.33 16.84
CA ALA A 384 -3.85 -21.82 16.05
C ALA A 384 -3.94 -20.96 14.77
N PRO A 385 -4.47 -21.50 13.69
CA PRO A 385 -4.56 -20.78 12.44
C PRO A 385 -5.44 -19.55 12.53
N PHE A 386 -4.92 -18.45 11.99
CA PHE A 386 -5.44 -17.11 12.18
C PHE A 386 -6.83 -16.95 11.56
N LYS A 387 -7.86 -16.98 12.40
CA LYS A 387 -9.20 -16.53 12.03
C LYS A 387 -9.33 -15.07 12.44
N LEU A 388 -9.45 -14.20 11.44
CA LEU A 388 -9.64 -12.78 11.68
C LEU A 388 -11.05 -12.51 12.24
N PRO A 389 -11.21 -11.59 13.21
CA PRO A 389 -12.53 -11.16 13.69
C PRO A 389 -13.29 -10.41 12.59
N ALA A 390 -14.62 -10.36 12.70
CA ALA A 390 -15.39 -9.39 11.94
C ALA A 390 -15.10 -7.97 12.43
N VAL A 391 -15.32 -6.98 11.57
CA VAL A 391 -15.09 -5.56 11.87
C VAL A 391 -15.88 -5.11 13.09
N ALA A 392 -17.18 -5.45 13.15
CA ALA A 392 -18.05 -5.10 14.27
C ALA A 392 -17.53 -5.65 15.61
N GLU A 393 -16.98 -6.85 15.61
CA GLU A 393 -16.45 -7.49 16.81
C GLU A 393 -15.15 -6.82 17.28
N LEU A 394 -14.34 -6.34 16.32
CA LEU A 394 -13.16 -5.55 16.61
C LEU A 394 -13.54 -4.15 17.13
N GLN A 395 -14.54 -3.49 16.53
CA GLN A 395 -15.06 -2.19 16.99
C GLN A 395 -15.61 -2.27 18.41
N GLN A 396 -16.45 -3.27 18.69
CA GLN A 396 -16.97 -3.55 20.02
C GLN A 396 -15.84 -3.71 21.04
N ALA A 397 -14.85 -4.56 20.72
CA ALA A 397 -13.74 -4.82 21.62
C ALA A 397 -12.86 -3.59 21.88
N LEU A 398 -12.77 -2.67 20.92
CA LEU A 398 -11.99 -1.44 21.01
C LEU A 398 -12.78 -0.28 21.63
N GLY A 399 -14.08 -0.48 21.94
CA GLY A 399 -14.95 0.57 22.45
C GLY A 399 -15.28 1.64 21.42
N LEU A 400 -15.25 1.29 20.13
CA LEU A 400 -15.51 2.19 19.00
C LEU A 400 -16.97 2.17 18.54
N GLU A 401 -17.86 1.48 19.26
CA GLU A 401 -19.28 1.47 18.91
C GLU A 401 -19.85 2.90 18.95
N THR A 402 -20.18 3.41 17.77
CA THR A 402 -21.11 4.51 17.63
C THR A 402 -22.48 3.97 18.07
N SER A 403 -23.06 4.58 19.08
CA SER A 403 -24.50 4.49 19.32
C SER A 403 -25.20 4.78 17.99
N ARG A 404 -25.84 3.78 17.38
CA ARG A 404 -26.85 4.09 16.38
C ARG A 404 -27.92 4.91 17.08
N PRO A 405 -28.29 6.10 16.60
CA PRO A 405 -29.57 6.66 16.91
C PRO A 405 -30.58 5.82 16.11
N ASP A 406 -30.98 4.66 16.65
CA ASP A 406 -32.33 4.24 16.39
C ASP A 406 -33.19 5.27 17.12
N GLU A 407 -33.66 6.25 16.35
CA GLU A 407 -34.89 6.98 16.66
C GLU A 407 -35.95 5.93 17.00
N GLN A 408 -36.04 5.55 18.27
CA GLN A 408 -37.33 5.32 18.87
C GLN A 408 -38.01 6.68 18.87
N THR A 409 -38.64 7.01 17.74
CA THR A 409 -39.84 7.84 17.80
C THR A 409 -40.73 7.16 18.84
N PRO A 410 -41.09 7.82 19.95
CA PRO A 410 -42.22 7.34 20.71
C PRO A 410 -43.38 7.38 19.73
N VAL A 411 -43.95 6.21 19.43
CA VAL A 411 -45.30 6.15 18.88
C VAL A 411 -46.15 6.94 19.86
N VAL A 412 -46.51 8.15 19.47
CA VAL A 412 -47.55 8.94 20.12
C VAL A 412 -48.80 8.08 20.02
N GLY A 413 -49.08 7.36 21.10
CA GLY A 413 -50.34 6.67 21.27
C GLY A 413 -51.44 7.72 21.22
N ASP A 414 -52.42 7.47 20.35
CA ASP A 414 -53.66 8.21 20.22
C ASP A 414 -54.25 8.51 21.60
N VAL A 415 -54.13 9.76 22.04
CA VAL A 415 -54.98 10.30 23.11
C VAL A 415 -56.26 10.73 22.42
N GLN A 416 -57.26 9.85 22.48
CA GLN A 416 -58.65 10.17 22.19
C GLN A 416 -59.06 11.44 22.96
N ALA A 417 -59.42 12.47 22.22
CA ALA A 417 -60.15 13.61 22.75
C ALA A 417 -61.51 13.15 23.30
N PRO A 418 -61.93 13.57 24.50
CA PRO A 418 -63.26 13.26 25.00
C PRO A 418 -64.29 14.08 24.22
N VAL A 419 -65.23 13.36 23.61
CA VAL A 419 -66.45 13.89 23.00
C VAL A 419 -67.28 14.54 24.10
N ALA A 420 -67.57 15.83 23.91
CA ALA A 420 -68.52 16.57 24.73
C ALA A 420 -69.94 16.10 24.42
N ASP A 421 -70.58 15.40 25.36
CA ASP A 421 -72.02 15.21 25.38
C ASP A 421 -72.69 16.44 26.02
N LEU A 422 -73.18 17.33 25.17
CA LEU A 422 -74.20 18.31 25.51
C LEU A 422 -75.57 17.68 25.22
N LYS A 423 -76.32 17.31 26.26
CA LYS A 423 -77.79 17.35 26.25
C LYS A 423 -78.34 17.88 27.56
N GLU A 424 -79.37 18.68 27.35
CA GLU A 424 -80.03 19.65 28.21
C GLU A 424 -80.93 19.07 29.31
N ALA A 425 -81.47 20.03 30.08
CA ALA A 425 -82.62 20.02 30.98
C ALA A 425 -82.27 19.60 32.41
N GLY A 426 -82.53 20.40 33.44
CA GLY A 426 -83.53 21.45 33.60
C GLY A 426 -84.14 21.26 34.98
N ASP A 427 -84.55 22.38 35.60
CA ASP A 427 -85.28 22.48 36.88
C ASP A 427 -84.48 22.15 38.16
N GLY A 428 -84.46 22.97 39.22
CA GLY A 428 -85.14 24.21 39.53
C GLY A 428 -85.13 24.42 41.05
N LYS A 429 -85.10 25.70 41.47
CA LYS A 429 -85.48 26.26 42.80
C LYS A 429 -84.67 25.77 44.03
N VAL A 430 -84.23 26.58 44.99
CA VAL A 430 -84.63 27.91 45.52
C VAL A 430 -83.36 28.70 45.85
#